data_AF-A0A1H5MCY1-F1
#
_entry.id   AF-A0A1H5MCY1-F1
#
_cell.length_a   1.000
_cell.length_b   1.000
_cell.length_c   1.000
_cell.angle_alpha   90.00
_cell.angle_beta   90.00
_cell.angle_gamma   90.00
#
_symmetry.space_group_name_H-M   'P 1'
#
loop_
_entity.id
_entity.type
_entity.pdbx_description
1 polymer ?
#
loop_
_entity_poly.entity_id
_entity_poly.type
_entity_poly.pdbx_seq_one_letter_code
_entity_poly.pdbx_strand_id
1 'polypeptide(L)' 'MPRPRKLIEPITLKDGRVLKSVADARAFMLALPERRQMAPYWQYAAELLLKAATRSSKEATLDAWAQLRRALNAEGML' A
#
# COMPACT_ATOMS: atom_id res chain seq x y z
N MET A 1 7.68 -20.02 -1.31
CA MET A 1 7.56 -18.85 -0.42
C MET A 1 7.98 -17.60 -1.21
N PRO A 2 7.07 -16.67 -1.57
CA PRO A 2 7.47 -15.43 -2.24
C PRO A 2 8.22 -14.52 -1.26
N ARG A 3 9.41 -14.04 -1.63
CA ARG A 3 10.20 -13.11 -0.80
C ARG A 3 9.45 -11.79 -0.63
N PRO A 4 9.42 -11.19 0.58
CA PRO A 4 8.92 -9.83 0.75
C PRO A 4 9.83 -8.87 -0.03
N ARG A 5 9.29 -8.26 -1.09
CA ARG A 5 10.00 -7.26 -1.89
C ARG A 5 10.16 -6.01 -1.02
N LYS A 6 11.40 -5.71 -0.64
CA LYS A 6 11.78 -4.54 0.16
C LYS A 6 11.38 -3.26 -0.58
N LEU A 7 10.78 -2.33 0.15
CA LEU A 7 10.47 -0.99 -0.34
C LEU A 7 11.74 -0.15 -0.53
N ILE A 8 11.58 0.91 -1.33
CA ILE A 8 12.57 1.96 -1.52
C ILE A 8 12.61 2.87 -0.26
N GLU A 9 11.45 3.17 0.33
CA GLU A 9 11.32 3.90 1.61
C GLU A 9 10.14 3.37 2.43
N PRO A 10 10.30 3.11 3.74
CA PRO A 10 9.19 2.75 4.62
C PRO A 10 8.20 3.91 4.84
N ILE A 11 6.91 3.61 4.99
CA ILE A 11 5.90 4.58 5.43
C ILE A 11 5.60 4.31 6.91
N THR A 12 5.86 5.30 7.74
CA THR A 12 5.44 5.30 9.15
C THR A 12 4.07 5.94 9.25
N LEU A 13 3.13 5.22 9.85
CA LEU A 13 1.78 5.68 10.14
C LEU A 13 1.74 6.34 11.53
N LYS A 14 0.76 7.23 11.76
CA LYS A 14 0.56 7.89 13.06
C LYS A 14 0.34 6.95 14.24
N ASP A 15 -0.19 5.75 13.98
CA ASP A 15 -0.40 4.71 15.00
C ASP A 15 0.89 3.93 15.35
N GLY A 16 2.03 4.31 14.77
CA GLY A 16 3.32 3.67 14.99
C GLY A 16 3.59 2.47 14.09
N ARG A 17 2.63 2.04 13.25
CA ARG A 17 2.87 0.97 12.28
C ARG A 17 3.79 1.45 11.17
N VAL A 18 4.66 0.56 10.69
CA VAL A 18 5.59 0.86 9.60
C VAL A 18 5.38 -0.13 8.47
N LEU A 19 4.97 0.38 7.30
CA LEU A 19 4.80 -0.40 6.09
C LEU A 19 6.15 -0.49 5.38
N LYS A 20 6.73 -1.70 5.31
CA LYS A 20 8.10 -1.97 4.80
C LYS A 20 8.13 -2.78 3.50
N SER A 21 6.99 -3.30 3.06
CA SER A 21 6.82 -4.12 1.86
C SER A 21 5.42 -3.98 1.25
N VAL A 22 5.28 -4.40 -0.01
CA VAL A 22 3.98 -4.56 -0.70
C VAL A 22 3.06 -5.51 0.09
N ALA A 23 3.63 -6.52 0.75
CA ALA A 23 2.87 -7.45 1.59
C ALA A 23 2.31 -6.76 2.85
N ASP A 24 3.09 -5.89 3.49
CA ASP A 24 2.62 -5.11 4.65
C ASP A 24 1.50 -4.15 4.24
N ALA A 25 1.65 -3.46 3.10
CA ALA A 25 0.63 -2.58 2.56
C ALA A 25 -0.68 -3.34 2.26
N ARG A 26 -0.59 -4.54 1.68
CA ARG A 26 -1.75 -5.40 1.45
C ARG A 26 -2.40 -5.84 2.76
N ALA A 27 -1.61 -6.29 3.73
CA ALA A 27 -2.13 -6.71 5.04
C ALA A 27 -2.83 -5.55 5.76
N PHE A 28 -2.26 -4.35 5.67
CA PHE A 28 -2.88 -3.13 6.20
C PHE A 28 -4.23 -2.84 5.54
N MET A 29 -4.29 -2.88 4.21
CA MET A 29 -5.54 -2.63 3.48
C MET A 29 -6.64 -3.63 3.81
N LEU A 30 -6.28 -4.92 3.96
CA LEU A 30 -7.23 -5.95 4.37
C LEU A 30 -7.74 -5.79 5.81
N ALA A 31 -6.97 -5.09 6.66
CA ALA A 31 -7.37 -4.78 8.02
C ALA A 31 -8.25 -3.51 8.12
N LEU A 32 -8.46 -2.78 7.02
CA LEU A 32 -9.35 -1.61 7.01
C LEU A 32 -10.82 -2.06 7.11
N PRO A 33 -11.70 -1.25 7.72
CA PRO A 33 -13.15 -1.47 7.64
C PRO A 33 -13.64 -1.47 6.19
N GLU A 34 -14.64 -2.29 5.89
CA GLU A 34 -15.18 -2.47 4.52
C GLU A 34 -15.53 -1.14 3.83
N ARG A 35 -16.13 -0.19 4.56
CA ARG A 35 -16.42 1.16 4.02
C ARG A 35 -15.19 1.88 3.47
N ARG A 36 -14.03 1.73 4.14
CA ARG A 36 -12.77 2.29 3.66
C ARG A 36 -12.24 1.48 2.48
N GLN A 37 -12.30 0.15 2.55
CA GLN A 37 -11.86 -0.69 1.42
C GLN A 37 -12.61 -0.36 0.12
N MET A 38 -13.90 0.00 0.21
CA MET A 38 -14.71 0.39 -0.94
C MET A 38 -14.44 1.81 -1.47
N ALA A 39 -13.64 2.62 -0.77
CA ALA A 39 -13.34 3.97 -1.24
C ALA A 39 -12.49 3.91 -2.53
N PRO A 40 -12.76 4.77 -3.53
CA PRO A 40 -12.10 4.68 -4.84
C PRO A 40 -10.56 4.72 -4.78
N TYR A 41 -10.00 5.51 -3.87
CA TYR A 41 -8.55 5.61 -3.70
C TYR A 41 -7.93 4.34 -3.10
N TRP A 42 -8.66 3.62 -2.26
CA TRP A 42 -8.25 2.33 -1.72
C TRP A 42 -8.37 1.22 -2.77
N GLN A 43 -9.45 1.19 -3.56
CA GLN A 43 -9.56 0.25 -4.68
C GLN A 43 -8.42 0.42 -5.69
N TYR A 44 -8.11 1.66 -6.06
CA TYR A 44 -7.00 1.94 -6.97
C TYR A 44 -5.63 1.57 -6.36
N ALA A 45 -5.43 1.81 -5.06
CA ALA A 45 -4.23 1.33 -4.37
C ALA A 45 -4.10 -0.20 -4.42
N ALA A 46 -5.22 -0.94 -4.28
CA ALA A 46 -5.23 -2.40 -4.32
C ALA A 46 -4.80 -2.92 -5.70
N GLU A 47 -5.30 -2.32 -6.78
CA GLU A 47 -4.92 -2.66 -8.15
C GLU A 47 -3.42 -2.45 -8.40
N LEU A 48 -2.88 -1.32 -7.94
CA LEU A 48 -1.46 -1.01 -8.10
C LEU A 48 -0.57 -1.97 -7.28
N LEU A 49 -0.98 -2.32 -6.06
CA LEU A 49 -0.28 -3.34 -5.26
C LEU A 49 -0.29 -4.71 -5.95
N LEU A 50 -1.41 -5.09 -6.57
CA LEU A 50 -1.51 -6.33 -7.34
C LEU A 50 -0.60 -6.31 -8.59
N LYS A 51 -0.55 -5.17 -9.30
CA LYS A 51 0.37 -4.96 -10.43
C LYS A 51 1.83 -5.02 -9.99
N ALA A 52 2.20 -4.44 -8.85
CA ALA A 52 3.55 -4.50 -8.29
C ALA A 52 3.93 -5.91 -7.79
N ALA A 53 2.95 -6.69 -7.34
CA ALA A 53 3.17 -8.08 -6.94
C ALA A 53 3.41 -8.99 -8.14
N THR A 54 2.68 -8.78 -9.24
CA THR A 54 2.77 -9.61 -10.46
C THR A 54 3.91 -9.19 -11.38
N ARG A 55 4.03 -7.89 -11.66
CA ARG A 55 5.08 -7.29 -12.49
C ARG A 55 6.20 -6.82 -11.55
N SER A 56 7.36 -7.47 -11.58
CA SER A 56 8.58 -7.02 -10.87
C SER A 56 9.15 -5.71 -11.45
N SER A 57 8.31 -4.74 -11.80
CA SER A 57 8.75 -3.43 -12.27
C SER A 57 8.89 -2.48 -11.08
N LYS A 58 10.03 -1.78 -11.05
CA LYS A 58 10.30 -0.71 -10.10
C LYS A 58 9.25 0.41 -10.23
N GLU A 59 8.79 0.69 -11.44
CA GLU A 59 7.75 1.70 -11.73
C GLU A 59 6.42 1.32 -11.09
N ALA A 60 5.97 0.08 -11.30
CA ALA A 60 4.72 -0.40 -10.70
C ALA A 60 4.75 -0.35 -9.16
N THR A 61 5.92 -0.58 -8.57
CA THR A 61 6.13 -0.47 -7.12
C THR A 61 6.08 1.00 -6.67
N LEU A 62 6.67 1.92 -7.45
CA LEU A 62 6.63 3.36 -7.17
C LEU A 62 5.21 3.93 -7.28
N ASP A 63 4.46 3.57 -8.32
CA ASP A 63 3.09 4.03 -8.51
C ASP A 63 2.17 3.56 -7.38
N ALA A 64 2.28 2.28 -7.01
CA ALA A 64 1.56 1.72 -5.87
C ALA A 64 1.87 2.48 -4.58
N TRP A 65 3.14 2.85 -4.37
CA TRP A 65 3.58 3.57 -3.19
C TRP A 65 3.09 5.01 -3.15
N ALA A 66 3.18 5.72 -4.28
CA ALA A 66 2.67 7.07 -4.42
C ALA A 66 1.16 7.11 -4.13
N GLN A 67 0.41 6.14 -4.64
CA GLN A 67 -1.02 6.05 -4.39
C GLN A 67 -1.34 5.68 -2.94
N LEU A 68 -0.58 4.76 -2.33
CA LEU A 68 -0.76 4.40 -0.92
C LEU A 68 -0.55 5.63 -0.02
N ARG A 69 0.50 6.42 -0.26
CA ARG A 69 0.79 7.66 0.46
C ARG A 69 -0.35 8.69 0.31
N ARG A 70 -0.98 8.78 -0.87
CA ARG A 70 -2.14 9.65 -1.11
C ARG A 70 -3.36 9.19 -0.33
N ALA A 71 -3.67 7.89 -0.36
CA ALA A 71 -4.78 7.31 0.40
C ALA A 71 -4.62 7.55 1.91
N LEU A 72 -3.41 7.32 2.43
CA LEU A 72 -3.10 7.54 3.85
C LEU A 72 -3.18 9.03 4.26
N ASN A 73 -2.74 9.95 3.40
CA ASN A 73 -2.93 11.39 3.63
C ASN A 73 -4.41 11.78 3.63
N ALA A 74 -5.20 11.28 2.67
CA ALA A 74 -6.63 11.57 2.57
C ALA A 74 -7.42 11.08 3.80
N GLU A 75 -6.96 10.01 4.43
CA GLU A 75 -7.52 9.44 5.67
C GLU A 75 -6.92 10.03 6.94
N GLY A 76 -5.98 10.98 6.83
CA GLY A 76 -5.32 11.62 7.98
C GLY A 76 -4.38 10.71 8.78
N MET A 77 -3.90 9.61 8.17
CA MET A 77 -3.09 8.57 8.82
C MET A 77 -1.58 8.82 8.76
N LEU A 78 -1.15 9.84 8.02
CA LEU A 78 0.23 10.37 7.97
C LEU A 78 0.35 11.63 8.81
#